data_AF-A0A0F9R0C8-F1
#
_entry.id   AF-A0A0F9R0C8-F1
#
_cell.length_a   1.000
_cell.length_b   1.000
_cell.length_c   1.000
_cell.angle_alpha   90.00
_cell.angle_beta   90.00
_cell.angle_gamma   90.00
#
_symmetry.space_group_name_H-M   'P 1'
#
loop_
_entity.id
_entity.type
_entity.pdbx_description
1 polymer ?
#
loop_
_entity_poly.entity_id
_entity_poly.type
_entity_poly.pdbx_seq_one_letter_code
_entity_poly.pdbx_strand_id
1 'polypeptide(L)'
;MSFDFALVGNDLSILPNGKIRTITDTPKLRQDIIKIVLTPLGSNRFHMWYGCTVGEDTIGKNLPDNMMLLDIRTSIIQSLEKLKELQMRQAIYQKVTLSELMNLIGSVNAFRTKEDMRQIKIEITVYSRNLTKVEEELTLIT
;
A
#
# COMPACT_ATOMS: atom_id res chain seq x y z
N MET A 1 7.00 -7.31 -9.76
CA MET A 1 5.90 -6.45 -10.23
C MET A 1 6.30 -5.90 -11.59
N SER A 2 5.29 -5.61 -12.42
CA SER A 2 5.43 -5.10 -13.79
C SER A 2 5.66 -3.58 -13.79
N PHE A 3 5.80 -2.98 -14.97
CA PHE A 3 5.68 -1.55 -15.15
C PHE A 3 4.39 -1.04 -14.50
N ASP A 4 4.50 -0.02 -13.67
CA ASP A 4 3.34 0.65 -13.08
C ASP A 4 2.95 1.83 -13.96
N PHE A 5 1.66 1.93 -14.27
CA PHE A 5 1.14 2.96 -15.18
C PHE A 5 0.61 4.16 -14.44
N ALA A 6 0.87 5.34 -15.01
CA ALA A 6 0.41 6.60 -14.50
C ALA A 6 -1.06 6.82 -14.87
N LEU A 7 -1.88 7.05 -13.85
CA LEU A 7 -3.24 7.54 -14.01
C LEU A 7 -3.22 9.07 -13.92
N VAL A 8 -3.74 9.74 -14.94
CA VAL A 8 -3.91 11.20 -14.96
C VAL A 8 -5.37 11.47 -15.27
N GLY A 9 -6.09 12.11 -14.33
CA GLY A 9 -7.51 12.36 -14.49
C GLY A 9 -8.37 11.09 -14.51
N ASN A 10 -7.99 10.07 -13.72
CA ASN A 10 -8.62 8.74 -13.68
C ASN A 10 -8.54 7.91 -14.98
N ASP A 11 -7.68 8.30 -15.91
CA ASP A 11 -7.42 7.55 -17.15
C ASP A 11 -5.93 7.25 -17.32
N LEU A 12 -5.62 6.23 -18.14
CA LEU A 12 -4.26 5.86 -18.50
C LEU A 12 -3.63 7.01 -19.30
N SER A 13 -2.54 7.54 -18.78
CA SER A 13 -1.80 8.60 -19.47
C SER A 13 -0.98 8.01 -20.61
N ILE A 14 -1.35 8.33 -21.85
CA ILE A 14 -0.60 7.94 -23.06
C ILE A 14 0.24 9.12 -23.51
N LEU A 15 1.54 8.88 -23.75
CA LEU A 15 2.46 9.88 -24.27
C LEU A 15 2.23 10.10 -25.78
N PRO A 16 2.63 11.25 -26.35
CA PRO A 16 2.47 11.54 -27.78
C PRO A 16 3.12 10.52 -28.73
N ASN A 17 4.06 9.71 -28.22
CA ASN A 17 4.72 8.63 -28.97
C ASN A 17 3.99 7.27 -28.87
N GLY A 18 2.77 7.25 -28.35
CA GLY A 18 1.94 6.04 -28.21
C GLY A 18 2.34 5.12 -27.05
N LYS A 19 3.34 5.48 -26.23
CA LYS A 19 3.72 4.71 -25.04
C LYS A 19 2.86 5.09 -23.84
N ILE A 20 2.50 4.09 -23.03
CA ILE A 20 1.85 4.34 -21.74
C ILE A 20 2.89 4.96 -20.80
N ARG A 21 2.51 6.05 -20.14
CA ARG A 21 3.35 6.70 -19.14
C ARG A 21 3.50 5.80 -17.93
N THR A 22 4.73 5.51 -17.55
CA THR A 22 5.05 4.73 -16.36
C THR A 22 5.29 5.63 -15.14
N ILE A 23 5.02 5.10 -13.96
CA ILE A 23 5.35 5.72 -12.67
C ILE A 23 6.72 5.18 -12.22
N THR A 24 7.60 6.07 -11.78
CA THR A 24 8.92 5.76 -11.20
C THR A 24 9.11 6.50 -9.89
N ASP A 25 10.18 6.17 -9.17
CA ASP A 25 10.62 6.87 -7.95
C ASP A 25 9.57 6.86 -6.82
N THR A 26 9.53 7.93 -6.01
CA THR A 26 8.65 8.06 -4.85
C THR A 26 7.15 7.84 -5.19
N PRO A 27 6.62 8.37 -6.33
CA PRO A 27 5.26 8.05 -6.75
C PRO A 27 4.98 6.55 -6.94
N LYS A 28 5.96 5.76 -7.37
CA LYS A 28 5.81 4.32 -7.53
C LYS A 28 5.75 3.62 -6.18
N LEU A 29 6.63 4.01 -5.25
CA LEU A 29 6.60 3.50 -3.87
C LEU A 29 5.23 3.78 -3.21
N ARG A 30 4.70 4.99 -3.38
CA ARG A 30 3.33 5.35 -2.96
C ARG A 30 2.29 4.40 -3.55
N GLN A 31 2.35 4.17 -4.85
CA GLN A 31 1.41 3.29 -5.54
C GLN A 31 1.52 1.83 -5.06
N ASP A 32 2.73 1.32 -4.81
CA ASP A 32 2.95 -0.02 -4.28
C ASP A 32 2.34 -0.21 -2.88
N ILE A 33 2.48 0.80 -2.02
CA ILE A 33 1.87 0.82 -0.67
C ILE A 33 0.34 0.76 -0.79
N ILE A 34 -0.25 1.63 -1.60
CA ILE A 34 -1.71 1.66 -1.80
C ILE A 34 -2.19 0.33 -2.35
N LYS A 35 -1.50 -0.23 -3.36
CA LYS A 35 -1.86 -1.51 -3.97
C LYS A 35 -1.86 -2.64 -2.95
N ILE A 36 -0.80 -2.79 -2.16
CA ILE A 36 -0.72 -3.93 -1.23
C ILE A 36 -1.73 -3.81 -0.08
N VAL A 37 -2.03 -2.59 0.37
CA VAL A 37 -3.02 -2.36 1.44
C VAL A 37 -4.44 -2.60 0.96
N LEU A 38 -4.78 -2.20 -0.27
CA LEU A 38 -6.12 -2.36 -0.84
C LEU A 38 -6.36 -3.74 -1.49
N THR A 39 -5.30 -4.51 -1.75
CA THR A 39 -5.44 -5.85 -2.32
C THR A 39 -5.84 -6.82 -1.22
N PRO A 40 -6.97 -7.53 -1.34
CA PRO A 40 -7.34 -8.51 -0.34
C PRO A 40 -6.35 -9.68 -0.32
N LEU A 41 -6.01 -10.15 0.88
CA LEU A 41 -5.05 -11.24 1.06
C LEU A 41 -5.54 -12.52 0.35
N GLY A 42 -4.68 -13.14 -0.44
CA GLY A 42 -5.03 -14.37 -1.17
C GLY A 42 -5.75 -14.15 -2.50
N SER A 43 -6.19 -12.93 -2.82
CA SER A 43 -6.83 -12.61 -4.11
C SER A 43 -5.89 -12.81 -5.31
N ASN A 44 -4.58 -12.66 -5.11
CA ASN A 44 -3.56 -12.94 -6.13
C ASN A 44 -3.23 -14.45 -6.15
N ARG A 45 -3.81 -15.18 -7.12
CA ARG A 45 -3.63 -16.64 -7.27
C ARG A 45 -2.17 -17.10 -7.38
N PHE A 46 -1.29 -16.25 -7.93
CA PHE A 46 0.13 -16.58 -8.08
C PHE A 46 0.95 -16.23 -6.84
N HIS A 47 0.44 -15.33 -5.99
CA HIS A 47 1.12 -14.84 -4.80
C HIS A 47 0.09 -14.69 -3.67
N MET A 48 -0.37 -15.82 -3.12
CA MET A 48 -1.45 -15.84 -2.12
C MET A 48 -1.14 -15.02 -0.85
N TRP A 49 0.13 -14.82 -0.55
CA TRP A 49 0.57 -14.04 0.60
C TRP A 49 0.53 -12.52 0.37
N TYR A 50 0.32 -12.07 -0.88
CA TYR A 50 0.25 -10.67 -1.28
C TYR A 50 -1.13 -10.09 -0.97
N GLY A 51 -1.13 -8.88 -0.44
CA GLY A 51 -2.34 -8.19 0.01
C GLY A 51 -2.37 -8.01 1.51
N CYS A 52 -3.52 -7.58 2.00
CA CYS A 52 -3.81 -7.25 3.39
C CYS A 52 -5.20 -7.79 3.76
N THR A 53 -5.42 -8.11 5.04
CA THR A 53 -6.74 -8.57 5.53
C THR A 53 -7.68 -7.40 5.86
N VAL A 54 -7.23 -6.18 5.59
CA VAL A 54 -7.97 -4.93 5.78
C VAL A 54 -9.26 -4.97 4.94
N GLY A 55 -10.41 -4.81 5.60
CA GLY A 55 -11.74 -4.79 4.96
C GLY A 55 -12.44 -6.16 4.90
N GLU A 56 -11.74 -7.26 4.63
CA GLU A 56 -12.38 -8.60 4.55
C GLU A 56 -12.74 -9.16 5.93
N ASP A 57 -11.86 -8.99 6.92
CA ASP A 57 -12.02 -9.58 8.25
C ASP A 57 -12.94 -8.77 9.18
N THR A 58 -13.53 -7.69 8.68
CA THR A 58 -14.21 -6.66 9.50
C THR A 58 -15.71 -6.56 9.26
N ILE A 59 -16.21 -6.98 8.09
CA ILE A 59 -17.64 -6.93 7.77
C ILE A 59 -18.37 -8.03 8.57
N GLY A 60 -19.18 -7.63 9.54
CA GLY A 60 -20.05 -8.53 10.31
C GLY A 60 -19.46 -9.14 11.59
N LYS A 61 -18.21 -8.81 11.98
CA LYS A 61 -17.65 -9.23 13.27
C LYS A 61 -17.90 -8.17 14.34
N ASN A 62 -18.53 -8.56 15.46
CA ASN A 62 -18.65 -7.74 16.66
C ASN A 62 -17.34 -7.79 17.48
N LEU A 63 -16.28 -7.19 16.95
CA LEU A 63 -15.02 -7.02 17.68
C LEU A 63 -15.00 -5.64 18.37
N PRO A 64 -14.44 -5.54 19.59
CA PRO A 64 -14.16 -4.24 20.19
C PRO A 64 -13.24 -3.42 19.28
N ASP A 65 -13.52 -2.12 19.15
CA ASP A 65 -12.79 -1.22 18.25
C ASP A 65 -11.27 -1.28 18.41
N ASN A 66 -10.79 -1.33 19.65
CA ASN A 66 -9.35 -1.40 19.92
C ASN A 66 -8.68 -2.65 19.33
N MET A 67 -9.39 -3.78 19.33
CA MET A 67 -8.88 -5.04 18.77
C MET A 67 -8.87 -4.98 17.25
N MET A 68 -9.95 -4.48 16.65
CA MET A 68 -10.06 -4.26 15.21
C MET A 68 -8.98 -3.32 14.67
N LEU A 69 -8.74 -2.18 15.33
CA LEU A 69 -7.72 -1.22 14.93
C LEU A 69 -6.30 -1.79 15.07
N LEU A 70 -6.06 -2.61 16.11
CA LEU A 70 -4.79 -3.32 16.29
C LEU A 70 -4.57 -4.37 15.20
N ASP A 71 -5.60 -5.12 14.83
CA ASP A 71 -5.54 -6.14 13.78
C ASP A 71 -5.25 -5.50 12.42
N ILE A 72 -5.96 -4.40 12.08
CA ILE A 72 -5.70 -3.59 10.88
C ILE A 72 -4.24 -3.14 10.82
N ARG A 73 -3.76 -2.53 11.91
CA ARG A 73 -2.38 -2.04 11.99
C ARG A 73 -1.37 -3.18 11.80
N THR A 74 -1.59 -4.30 12.48
CA THR A 74 -0.68 -5.47 12.41
C THR A 74 -0.66 -6.06 11.01
N SER A 75 -1.83 -6.19 10.38
CA SER A 75 -1.97 -6.70 9.01
C SER A 75 -1.22 -5.82 8.01
N ILE A 76 -1.37 -4.50 8.09
CA ILE A 76 -0.66 -3.55 7.22
C ILE A 76 0.85 -3.65 7.41
N ILE A 77 1.35 -3.67 8.65
CA ILE A 77 2.79 -3.80 8.93
C ILE A 77 3.33 -5.08 8.30
N GLN A 78 2.65 -6.22 8.49
CA GLN A 78 3.06 -7.50 7.90
C GLN A 78 3.08 -7.46 6.38
N SER A 79 2.06 -6.85 5.75
CA SER A 79 2.01 -6.67 4.31
C SER A 79 3.16 -5.80 3.80
N LEU A 80 3.44 -4.67 4.46
CA LEU A 80 4.53 -3.76 4.07
C LEU A 80 5.91 -4.42 4.22
N GLU A 81 6.14 -5.25 5.24
CA GLU A 81 7.39 -6.01 5.35
C GLU A 81 7.57 -7.01 4.19
N LYS A 82 6.49 -7.70 3.78
CA LYS A 82 6.52 -8.56 2.60
C LYS A 82 6.77 -7.76 1.32
N LEU A 83 6.19 -6.57 1.20
CA LEU A 83 6.45 -5.67 0.08
C LEU A 83 7.93 -5.26 0.01
N LYS A 84 8.52 -4.91 1.16
CA LYS A 84 9.95 -4.59 1.25
C LYS A 84 10.81 -5.77 0.81
N GLU A 85 10.50 -6.98 1.27
CA GLU A 85 11.20 -8.19 0.85
C GLU A 85 11.11 -8.43 -0.67
N LEU A 86 9.92 -8.23 -1.25
CA LEU A 86 9.74 -8.29 -2.70
C LEU A 86 10.61 -7.32 -3.47
N GLN A 87 10.59 -6.06 -3.04
CA GLN A 87 11.34 -5.00 -3.70
C GLN A 87 12.84 -5.31 -3.69
N MET A 88 13.34 -5.85 -2.58
CA MET A 88 14.73 -6.32 -2.46
C MET A 88 15.05 -7.46 -3.43
N ARG A 89 14.17 -8.45 -3.57
CA ARG A 89 14.36 -9.55 -4.53
C ARG A 89 14.26 -9.08 -5.98
N GLN A 90 13.37 -8.14 -6.27
CA GLN A 90 13.17 -7.62 -7.63
C GLN A 90 14.29 -6.71 -8.10
N ALA A 91 14.91 -5.95 -7.18
CA ALA A 91 16.07 -5.11 -7.47
C ALA A 91 17.26 -5.89 -8.04
N ILE A 92 17.28 -7.22 -7.90
CA ILE A 92 18.30 -8.10 -8.51
C ILE A 92 18.09 -8.20 -10.03
N TYR A 93 16.84 -8.22 -10.51
CA TYR A 93 16.50 -8.51 -11.90
C TYR A 93 15.98 -7.30 -12.68
N GLN A 94 15.53 -6.26 -11.98
CA GLN A 94 14.95 -5.06 -12.58
C GLN A 94 15.69 -3.81 -12.09
N LYS A 95 15.79 -2.81 -12.96
CA LYS A 95 16.32 -1.50 -12.58
C LYS A 95 15.28 -0.79 -11.70
N VAL A 96 15.58 -0.67 -10.42
CA VAL A 96 14.74 -0.01 -9.40
C VAL A 96 15.56 1.14 -8.81
N THR A 97 14.96 2.33 -8.67
CA THR A 97 15.69 3.47 -8.09
C THR A 97 15.68 3.40 -6.56
N LEU A 98 16.62 4.09 -5.90
CA LEU A 98 16.67 4.12 -4.43
C LEU A 98 15.43 4.79 -3.80
N SER A 99 14.73 5.63 -4.56
CA SER A 99 13.48 6.26 -4.14
C SER A 99 12.28 5.31 -4.23
N GLU A 100 12.37 4.25 -5.04
CA GLU A 100 11.34 3.21 -5.16
C GLU A 100 11.45 2.14 -4.05
N LEU A 101 12.66 1.91 -3.54
CA LEU A 101 12.90 0.87 -2.53
C LEU A 101 12.53 1.35 -1.13
N MET A 102 11.65 0.63 -0.45
CA MET A 102 11.36 0.84 0.96
C MET A 102 12.55 0.43 1.84
N ASN A 103 12.90 1.29 2.79
CA ASN A 103 13.93 1.01 3.79
C ASN A 103 13.33 0.68 5.16
N LEU A 104 12.46 1.56 5.65
CA LEU A 104 11.90 1.50 7.00
C LEU A 104 10.41 1.86 7.00
N ILE A 105 9.62 1.11 7.75
CA ILE A 105 8.24 1.47 8.11
C ILE A 105 8.34 2.42 9.32
N GLY A 106 7.90 3.66 9.17
CA GLY A 106 7.95 4.67 10.23
C GLY A 106 6.82 4.49 11.23
N SER A 107 5.57 4.69 10.77
CA SER A 107 4.38 4.52 11.59
C SER A 107 3.22 3.99 10.75
N VAL A 108 2.35 3.22 11.40
CA VAL A 108 1.06 2.80 10.86
C VAL A 108 0.06 3.05 11.99
N ASN A 109 -0.81 4.04 11.79
CA ASN A 109 -1.86 4.40 12.73
C ASN A 109 -3.21 4.11 12.09
N ALA A 110 -4.14 3.55 12.86
CA ALA A 110 -5.52 3.35 12.45
C ALA A 110 -6.42 3.89 13.56
N PHE A 111 -7.39 4.73 13.21
CA PHE A 111 -8.34 5.29 14.16
C PHE A 111 -9.69 5.54 13.50
N ARG A 112 -10.76 5.47 14.28
CA ARG A 112 -12.09 5.87 13.81
C ARG A 112 -12.21 7.38 13.81
N THR A 113 -12.89 7.88 12.80
CA THR A 113 -13.22 9.30 12.65
C THR A 113 -14.33 9.66 13.63
N LYS A 114 -14.30 10.87 14.23
CA LYS A 114 -15.35 11.30 15.19
C LYS A 114 -16.64 11.69 14.49
N GLU A 115 -16.52 12.09 13.22
CA GLU A 115 -17.58 12.57 12.35
C GLU A 115 -18.43 11.41 11.80
N ASP A 116 -17.83 10.26 11.51
CA ASP A 116 -18.51 9.03 11.12
C ASP A 116 -17.82 7.82 11.74
N MET A 117 -18.49 7.17 12.70
CA MET A 117 -17.95 5.98 13.37
C MET A 117 -17.75 4.80 12.43
N ARG A 118 -18.34 4.79 11.24
CA ARG A 118 -18.13 3.73 10.23
C ARG A 118 -16.84 3.93 9.44
N GLN A 119 -16.20 5.09 9.56
CA GLN A 119 -14.99 5.41 8.85
C GLN A 119 -13.77 5.12 9.72
N ILE A 120 -12.83 4.37 9.15
CA ILE A 120 -11.51 4.14 9.74
C ILE A 120 -10.50 4.87 8.86
N LYS A 121 -9.79 5.81 9.46
CA LYS A 121 -8.67 6.50 8.85
C LYS A 121 -7.38 5.79 9.20
N ILE A 122 -6.57 5.54 8.18
CA ILE A 122 -5.28 4.86 8.27
C ILE A 122 -4.22 5.82 7.77
N GLU A 123 -3.21 6.06 8.60
CA GLU A 123 -2.05 6.88 8.27
C GLU A 123 -0.81 6.00 8.24
N ILE A 124 -0.13 5.97 7.10
CA ILE A 124 1.06 5.16 6.85
C ILE A 124 2.21 6.10 6.55
N THR A 125 3.29 5.99 7.32
CA THR A 125 4.56 6.66 7.03
C THR A 125 5.63 5.61 6.76
N VAL A 126 6.30 5.71 5.62
CA VAL A 126 7.48 4.91 5.29
C VAL A 126 8.64 5.78 4.82
N TYR A 127 9.84 5.23 4.88
CA TYR A 127 11.05 5.87 4.37
C TYR A 127 11.63 5.02 3.26
N SER A 128 11.88 5.65 2.12
CA SER A 128 12.64 5.05 1.02
C SER A 128 14.12 4.88 1.38
N ARG A 129 14.87 4.13 0.57
CA ARG A 129 16.33 4.01 0.71
C ARG A 129 17.08 5.32 0.47
N ASN A 130 16.49 6.25 -0.27
CA ASN A 130 16.98 7.61 -0.39
C ASN A 130 16.59 8.52 0.79
N LEU A 131 16.09 7.95 1.90
CA LEU A 131 15.64 8.66 3.11
C LEU A 131 14.49 9.65 2.86
N THR A 132 13.85 9.59 1.70
CA THR A 132 12.64 10.36 1.42
C THR A 132 11.46 9.74 2.15
N LYS A 133 10.76 10.57 2.92
CA LYS A 133 9.53 10.21 3.64
C LYS A 133 8.36 10.12 2.64
N VAL A 134 7.57 9.06 2.75
CA VAL A 134 6.31 8.88 2.03
C VAL A 134 5.20 8.73 3.05
N GLU A 135 4.20 9.59 2.95
CA GLU A 135 3.02 9.59 3.81
C GLU A 135 1.79 9.32 2.96
N GLU A 136 1.04 8.30 3.36
CA GLU A 136 -0.23 7.95 2.74
C GLU A 136 -1.34 7.94 3.78
N GLU A 137 -2.49 8.44 3.36
CA GLU A 137 -3.72 8.43 4.13
C GLU A 137 -4.76 7.63 3.34
N LEU A 138 -5.40 6.67 4.02
CA LEU A 138 -6.46 5.85 3.46
C LEU A 138 -7.68 5.92 4.36
N THR A 139 -8.86 6.01 3.76
CA THR A 139 -10.13 5.92 4.48
C THR A 139 -10.86 4.66 4.07
N LEU A 140 -11.18 3.83 5.04
CA LEU A 140 -12.03 2.66 4.87
C LEU A 140 -13.41 2.97 5.39
N ILE A 141 -14.42 2.56 4.63
CA ILE A 141 -15.81 2.64 5.04
C ILE A 141 -16.23 1.20 5.38
N THR A 142 -16.61 0.99 6.64
CA THR A 142 -17.11 -0.30 7.17
C THR A 142 -18.62 -0.34 7.32
#